data_AF-A0A7H4N525-F1
#
_entry.id   AF-A0A7H4N525-F1
#
_cell.length_a   1.000
_cell.length_b   1.000
_cell.length_c   1.000
_cell.angle_alpha   90.00
_cell.angle_beta   90.00
_cell.angle_gamma   90.00
#
_symmetry.space_group_name_H-M   'P 1'
#
loop_
_entity.id
_entity.type
_entity.pdbx_description
1 polymer ?
#
loop_
_entity_poly.entity_id
_entity_poly.type
_entity_poly.pdbx_seq_one_letter_code
_entity_poly.pdbx_strand_id
1 'polypeptide(L)'
;MQTQRSIIQLADRSLQRVDFDPLTFRPEDLLWLPHYARLSDCARKRQTEHLAGRIAAVYALREVGEKEVPAVGDRRQPLWPAPWYGSISHCERSALAVVSAGPVGV
;
A
#
# COMPACT_ATOMS: atom_id res chain seq x y z
N MET A 1 -0.89 3.02 14.01
CA MET A 1 -0.25 4.02 13.12
C MET A 1 -1.34 4.94 12.65
N GLN A 2 -1.22 6.22 12.94
CA GLN A 2 -2.17 7.22 12.46
C GLN A 2 -1.96 7.43 10.96
N THR A 3 -3.07 7.46 10.23
CA THR A 3 -3.07 7.61 8.77
C THR A 3 -4.19 8.54 8.32
N GLN A 4 -3.92 9.33 7.30
CA GLN A 4 -4.91 10.13 6.60
C GLN A 4 -4.93 9.76 5.12
N ARG A 5 -6.12 9.52 4.58
CA ARG A 5 -6.32 9.25 3.16
C ARG A 5 -6.63 10.54 2.39
N SER A 6 -6.07 10.65 1.20
CA SER A 6 -6.46 11.63 0.17
C SER A 6 -6.37 10.99 -1.23
N ILE A 7 -6.93 11.66 -2.24
CA ILE A 7 -6.85 11.22 -3.64
C ILE A 7 -6.12 12.31 -4.43
N ILE A 8 -5.17 11.91 -5.26
CA ILE A 8 -4.50 12.78 -6.23
C ILE A 8 -5.01 12.41 -7.61
N GLN A 9 -5.53 13.39 -8.35
CA GLN A 9 -5.90 13.20 -9.76
C GLN A 9 -4.66 13.46 -10.62
N LEU A 10 -4.29 12.48 -11.45
CA LEU A 10 -3.21 12.60 -12.41
C LEU A 10 -3.68 12.05 -13.76
N ALA A 11 -3.87 12.95 -14.73
CA ALA A 11 -4.50 12.63 -16.00
C ALA A 11 -5.87 11.92 -15.80
N ASP A 12 -6.03 10.72 -16.35
CA ASP A 12 -7.22 9.88 -16.28
C ASP A 12 -7.25 8.93 -15.06
N ARG A 13 -6.35 9.13 -14.09
CA ARG A 13 -6.13 8.20 -12.98
C ARG A 13 -6.28 8.86 -11.61
N SER A 14 -6.88 8.09 -10.71
CA SER A 14 -6.94 8.40 -9.29
C SER A 14 -5.82 7.67 -8.54
N LEU A 15 -4.89 8.42 -7.97
CA LEU A 15 -3.86 7.90 -7.09
C LEU A 15 -4.36 7.99 -5.65
N GLN A 16 -4.38 6.86 -4.95
CA GLN A 16 -4.71 6.81 -3.53
C GLN A 16 -3.48 7.16 -2.72
N ARG A 17 -3.57 8.26 -1.97
CA ARG A 17 -2.52 8.69 -1.06
C ARG A 17 -2.90 8.36 0.38
N VAL A 18 -1.93 7.83 1.11
CA VAL A 18 -1.97 7.64 2.54
C VAL A 18 -0.81 8.41 3.14
N ASP A 19 -1.09 9.49 3.84
CA ASP A 19 -0.13 10.13 4.72
C ASP A 19 -0.13 9.41 6.06
N PHE A 20 1.05 9.21 6.64
CA PHE A 20 1.21 8.46 7.89
C PHE A 20 2.26 9.10 8.79
N ASP A 21 2.09 8.94 10.10
CA ASP A 21 3.10 9.34 11.09
C ASP A 21 3.88 8.11 11.60
N PRO A 22 5.16 7.95 11.20
CA PRO A 22 6.01 6.85 11.66
C PRO A 22 6.21 6.81 13.18
N LEU A 23 6.10 7.95 13.87
CA LEU A 23 6.28 8.00 15.33
C LEU A 23 5.15 7.30 16.06
N THR A 24 3.95 7.29 15.47
CA THR A 24 2.76 6.63 16.02
C THR A 24 2.66 5.14 15.67
N PHE A 25 3.60 4.62 14.89
CA PHE A 25 3.63 3.20 14.53
C PHE A 25 3.97 2.33 15.74
N ARG A 26 3.16 1.28 15.93
CA ARG A 26 3.32 0.22 16.92
C ARG A 26 3.38 -1.14 16.22
N PRO A 27 4.10 -2.14 16.77
CA PRO A 27 4.21 -3.46 16.15
C PRO A 27 2.88 -4.13 15.84
N GLU A 28 1.84 -3.90 16.65
CA GLU A 28 0.49 -4.49 16.46
C GLU A 28 -0.19 -3.97 15.19
N ASP A 29 0.20 -2.80 14.69
CA ASP A 29 -0.31 -2.27 13.43
C ASP A 29 -0.01 -3.21 12.25
N LEU A 30 1.07 -4.00 12.35
CA LEU A 30 1.41 -4.98 11.31
C LEU A 30 0.38 -6.09 11.21
N LEU A 31 -0.40 -6.39 12.25
CA LEU A 31 -1.45 -7.42 12.23
C LEU A 31 -2.56 -7.10 11.22
N TRP A 32 -2.62 -5.87 10.72
CA TRP A 32 -3.47 -5.51 9.58
C TRP A 32 -3.07 -6.25 8.29
N LEU A 33 -1.83 -6.74 8.19
CA LEU A 33 -1.31 -7.47 7.04
C LEU A 33 -1.34 -8.98 7.28
N PRO A 34 -1.90 -9.79 6.36
CA PRO A 34 -1.87 -11.25 6.46
C PRO A 34 -0.45 -11.83 6.55
N HIS A 35 0.52 -11.17 5.92
CA HIS A 35 1.94 -11.58 5.89
C HIS A 35 2.82 -10.85 6.92
N TYR A 36 2.25 -10.34 8.02
CA TYR A 36 2.98 -9.54 9.02
C TYR A 36 4.27 -10.21 9.53
N ALA A 37 4.27 -11.54 9.70
CA ALA A 37 5.43 -12.29 10.20
C ALA A 37 6.67 -12.12 9.32
N ARG A 38 6.49 -11.87 8.00
CA ARG A 38 7.61 -11.61 7.07
C ARG A 38 8.27 -10.25 7.29
N LEU A 39 7.67 -9.37 8.09
CA LEU A 39 8.14 -8.02 8.37
C LEU A 39 8.71 -7.87 9.78
N SER A 40 8.56 -8.89 10.65
CA SER A 40 8.97 -8.82 12.07
C SER A 40 10.45 -8.48 12.25
N ASP A 41 11.33 -9.01 11.39
CA ASP A 41 12.78 -8.75 11.45
C ASP A 41 13.22 -7.51 10.65
N CYS A 42 12.30 -6.85 9.94
CA CYS A 42 12.61 -5.64 9.20
C CYS A 42 12.78 -4.45 10.15
N ALA A 43 13.67 -3.52 9.78
CA ALA A 43 13.78 -2.25 10.48
C ALA A 43 12.43 -1.51 10.54
N ARG A 44 12.17 -0.79 11.64
CA ARG A 44 10.91 -0.04 11.88
C ARG A 44 10.48 0.79 10.68
N LYS A 45 11.41 1.50 10.03
CA LYS A 45 11.14 2.29 8.81
C LYS A 45 10.47 1.44 7.72
N ARG A 46 11.04 0.26 7.44
CA ARG A 46 10.52 -0.65 6.41
C ARG A 46 9.16 -1.22 6.79
N GLN A 47 8.93 -1.53 8.07
CA GLN A 47 7.63 -1.99 8.57
C GLN A 47 6.54 -0.94 8.35
N THR A 48 6.82 0.31 8.76
CA THR A 48 5.90 1.44 8.62
C THR A 48 5.59 1.73 7.14
N GLU A 49 6.61 1.85 6.29
CA GLU A 49 6.44 2.14 4.86
C GLU A 49 5.67 1.02 4.13
N HIS A 50 5.96 -0.24 4.46
CA HIS A 50 5.28 -1.39 3.85
C HIS A 50 3.80 -1.43 4.23
N LEU A 51 3.48 -1.15 5.51
CA LEU A 51 2.11 -1.04 5.97
C LEU A 51 1.37 0.09 5.27
N ALA A 52 1.94 1.30 5.25
CA ALA A 52 1.33 2.45 4.59
C ALA A 52 1.07 2.20 3.09
N GLY A 53 2.04 1.61 2.39
CA GLY A 53 1.90 1.22 0.99
C GLY A 53 0.78 0.22 0.73
N ARG A 54 0.59 -0.77 1.62
CA ARG A 54 -0.50 -1.74 1.51
C ARG A 54 -1.85 -1.16 1.85
N ILE A 55 -1.94 -0.23 2.80
CA ILE A 55 -3.17 0.54 3.05
C ILE A 55 -3.55 1.34 1.80
N ALA A 56 -2.60 2.06 1.19
CA ALA A 56 -2.84 2.79 -0.06
C ALA A 56 -3.32 1.86 -1.18
N ALA A 57 -2.69 0.69 -1.33
CA ALA A 57 -3.06 -0.30 -2.33
C ALA A 57 -4.48 -0.85 -2.16
N VAL A 58 -4.90 -1.12 -0.91
CA VAL A 58 -6.29 -1.53 -0.63
C VAL A 58 -7.28 -0.42 -0.97
N TYR A 59 -6.95 0.84 -0.69
CA TYR A 59 -7.80 1.94 -1.14
C TYR A 59 -7.91 1.99 -2.66
N ALA A 60 -6.83 1.71 -3.40
CA ALA A 60 -6.86 1.73 -4.86
C ALA A 60 -7.72 0.59 -5.40
N LEU A 61 -7.55 -0.61 -4.86
CA LEU A 61 -8.36 -1.78 -5.20
C LEU A 61 -9.85 -1.59 -4.93
N ARG A 62 -10.21 -0.85 -3.86
CA ARG A 62 -11.62 -0.54 -3.56
C ARG A 62 -12.31 0.27 -4.66
N GLU A 63 -11.57 1.06 -5.43
CA GLU A 63 -12.14 1.82 -6.57
C GLU A 63 -12.65 0.91 -7.68
N VAL A 64 -12.12 -0.31 -7.76
CA VAL A 64 -12.49 -1.32 -8.75
C VAL A 64 -13.28 -2.49 -8.14
N GLY A 65 -13.78 -2.34 -6.91
CA GLY A 65 -14.60 -3.33 -6.21
C GLY A 65 -13.83 -4.41 -5.45
N GLU A 66 -12.50 -4.37 -5.46
CA GLU A 66 -11.64 -5.33 -4.77
C GLU A 66 -11.36 -4.90 -3.33
N LYS A 67 -11.29 -5.86 -2.41
CA LYS A 67 -11.13 -5.57 -0.96
C LYS A 67 -9.89 -6.20 -0.33
N GLU A 68 -9.26 -7.12 -1.04
CA GLU A 68 -8.13 -7.89 -0.54
C GLU A 68 -6.84 -7.08 -0.52
N VAL A 69 -5.98 -7.38 0.45
CA VAL A 69 -4.61 -6.84 0.49
C VAL A 69 -3.79 -7.54 -0.59
N PRO A 70 -3.06 -6.83 -1.47
CA PRO A 70 -2.18 -7.48 -2.44
C PRO A 70 -1.17 -8.41 -1.75
N ALA A 71 -1.12 -9.65 -2.21
CA ALA A 71 -0.18 -10.65 -1.72
C ALA A 71 1.28 -10.22 -2.00
N VAL A 72 2.23 -10.94 -1.42
CA VAL A 72 3.66 -10.65 -1.56
C VAL A 72 4.32 -11.76 -2.38
N GLY A 73 4.83 -11.42 -3.56
CA GLY A 73 5.57 -12.34 -4.42
C GLY A 73 7.03 -12.50 -4.01
N ASP A 74 7.74 -13.37 -4.73
CA ASP A 74 9.11 -13.81 -4.36
C ASP A 74 10.14 -12.68 -4.32
N ARG A 75 9.95 -11.64 -5.14
CA ARG A 75 10.81 -10.43 -5.16
C ARG A 75 10.26 -9.32 -4.26
N ARG A 76 9.37 -9.66 -3.32
CA ARG A 76 8.65 -8.74 -2.42
C ARG A 76 7.72 -7.76 -3.15
N GLN A 77 7.42 -8.00 -4.43
CA GLN A 77 6.48 -7.20 -5.20
C GLN A 77 5.03 -7.44 -4.74
N PRO A 78 4.15 -6.43 -4.78
CA PRO A 78 2.71 -6.67 -4.66
C PRO A 78 2.23 -7.56 -5.81
N LEU A 79 1.51 -8.62 -5.46
CA LEU A 79 0.73 -9.42 -6.40
C LEU A 79 -0.71 -8.88 -6.38
N TRP A 80 -1.05 -8.15 -7.44
CA TRP A 80 -2.38 -7.59 -7.62
C TRP A 80 -3.36 -8.70 -8.04
N PRO A 81 -4.61 -8.67 -7.55
CA PRO A 81 -5.63 -9.62 -7.98
C PRO A 81 -5.94 -9.41 -9.46
N ALA A 82 -6.13 -10.51 -10.21
CA ALA A 82 -6.55 -10.42 -11.61
C ALA A 82 -7.94 -9.79 -11.71
N PRO A 83 -8.23 -8.98 -12.75
CA PRO A 83 -7.39 -8.64 -13.90
C PRO A 83 -6.49 -7.40 -13.69
N TRP A 84 -6.34 -6.94 -12.45
CA TRP A 84 -5.79 -5.64 -12.14
C TRP A 84 -4.26 -5.62 -12.11
N TYR A 85 -3.73 -4.50 -12.58
CA TYR A 85 -2.36 -4.08 -12.38
C TYR A 85 -2.34 -2.95 -11.35
N GLY A 86 -1.20 -2.71 -10.74
CA GLY A 86 -1.02 -1.54 -9.91
C GLY A 86 0.43 -1.24 -9.61
N SER A 87 0.64 -0.06 -9.04
CA SER A 87 1.93 0.40 -8.54
C SER A 87 1.77 0.93 -7.13
N ILE A 88 2.82 0.78 -6.32
CA ILE A 88 2.94 1.37 -4.99
C ILE A 88 4.25 2.13 -4.95
N SER A 89 4.19 3.39 -4.53
CA SER A 89 5.36 4.22 -4.23
C SER A 89 5.24 4.75 -2.81
N HIS A 90 6.36 5.01 -2.15
CA HIS A 90 6.35 5.62 -0.82
C HIS A 90 7.55 6.55 -0.64
N CYS A 91 7.37 7.54 0.22
CA CYS A 91 8.44 8.31 0.82
C CYS A 91 8.25 8.32 2.34
N GLU A 92 9.07 9.11 3.06
CA GLU A 92 9.17 9.03 4.52
C GLU A 92 7.84 9.15 5.29
N ARG A 93 6.87 9.87 4.75
CA ARG A 93 5.59 10.19 5.43
C ARG A 93 4.35 9.98 4.55
N SER A 94 4.52 9.46 3.34
CA SER A 94 3.39 9.19 2.47
C SER A 94 3.61 7.96 1.62
N ALA A 95 2.51 7.29 1.30
CA ALA A 95 2.46 6.20 0.35
C ALA A 95 1.37 6.48 -0.69
N LEU A 96 1.64 6.06 -1.92
CA LEU A 96 0.77 6.21 -3.07
C LEU A 96 0.52 4.83 -3.66
N ALA A 97 -0.71 4.61 -4.11
CA ALA A 97 -1.01 3.46 -4.94
C ALA A 97 -2.01 3.82 -6.04
N VAL A 98 -1.92 3.09 -7.14
CA VAL A 98 -2.84 3.19 -8.28
C VAL A 98 -3.18 1.78 -8.76
N VAL A 99 -4.40 1.60 -9.24
CA VAL A 99 -4.86 0.38 -9.88
C VAL A 99 -5.28 0.67 -11.32
N SER A 100 -5.14 -0.29 -12.23
CA SER A 100 -5.55 -0.13 -13.63
C SER A 100 -5.80 -1.47 -14.32
N ALA A 101 -6.60 -1.46 -15.38
CA ALA A 101 -6.82 -2.62 -16.25
C ALA A 101 -5.61 -2.96 -17.15
N GLY A 102 -4.56 -2.12 -17.16
CA GLY A 102 -3.31 -2.37 -17.88
C GLY A 102 -2.09 -1.94 -17.07
N PRO A 103 -0.86 -2.25 -17.55
CA PRO A 103 0.38 -1.92 -16.85
C PRO A 103 0.47 -0.44 -16.45
N VAL A 104 0.88 -0.16 -15.21
CA VAL A 104 0.95 1.19 -14.64
C VAL A 104 2.14 1.31 -13.69
N GLY A 105 2.74 2.49 -13.62
CA GLY A 105 3.82 2.86 -12.70
C GLY A 105 3.57 4.23 -12.09
N VAL A 106 4.10 4.46 -10.89
CA VAL A 106 4.08 5.74 -10.16
C VAL A 106 5.50 6.04 -9.74
#